data_AF-A0A0B1RTA7-F1
#
_entry.id   AF-A0A0B1RTA7-F1
#
_cell.length_a   1.000
_cell.length_b   1.000
_cell.length_c   1.000
_cell.angle_alpha   90.00
_cell.angle_beta   90.00
_cell.angle_gamma   90.00
#
_symmetry.space_group_name_H-M   'P 1'
#
loop_
_entity.id
_entity.type
_entity.pdbx_description
1 polymer ?
#
loop_
_entity_poly.entity_id
_entity_poly.type
_entity_poly.pdbx_seq_one_letter_code
_entity_poly.pdbx_strand_id
1 'polypeptide(L)'
;MSSDDWEKRIMTWWADHRGTSREQAMLEYLKLAQDLEMYGVNYFEIRNKKGTDLYLGVDALGLNIYEKSDKLSPKVGFPWSEIRNISFNDKKFVIKPIDKKANVSYFHF
;
A
#
# COMPACT_ATOMS: atom_id res chain seq x y z
N MET A 1 3.71 30.75 -1.35
CA MET A 1 3.61 30.73 0.13
C MET A 1 5.02 30.78 0.68
N SER A 2 5.26 31.67 1.63
CA SER A 2 6.52 31.73 2.37
C SER A 2 6.52 30.70 3.52
N SER A 3 7.69 30.49 4.15
CA SER A 3 7.81 29.69 5.37
C SER A 3 6.91 30.23 6.49
N ASP A 4 6.90 31.55 6.66
CA ASP A 4 6.10 32.23 7.69
C ASP A 4 4.60 32.04 7.47
N ASP A 5 4.15 31.97 6.21
CA ASP A 5 2.74 31.67 5.89
C ASP A 5 2.36 30.24 6.28
N TRP A 6 3.28 29.29 6.14
CA TRP A 6 3.06 27.91 6.56
C TRP A 6 3.01 27.80 8.09
N GLU A 7 3.94 28.43 8.79
CA GLU A 7 3.98 28.42 10.26
C GLU A 7 2.68 28.98 10.84
N LYS A 8 2.24 30.15 10.37
CA LYS A 8 0.98 30.76 10.82
C LYS A 8 -0.20 29.81 10.61
N ARG A 9 -0.31 29.16 9.45
CA ARG A 9 -1.39 28.20 9.18
C ARG A 9 -1.34 27.00 10.11
N ILE A 10 -0.17 26.39 10.29
CA ILE A 10 0.01 25.23 11.18
C ILE A 10 -0.35 25.61 12.62
N MET A 11 0.10 26.77 13.09
CA MET A 11 -0.19 27.26 14.45
C MET A 11 -1.68 27.51 14.68
N THR A 12 -2.41 28.00 13.68
CA THR A 12 -3.89 28.13 13.76
C THR A 12 -4.56 26.77 13.99
N TRP A 13 -4.25 25.76 13.15
CA TRP A 13 -4.83 24.43 13.31
C TRP A 13 -4.38 23.74 14.61
N TRP A 14 -3.14 23.95 15.04
CA TRP A 14 -2.65 23.42 16.31
C TRP A 14 -3.41 23.99 17.51
N ALA A 15 -3.75 25.28 17.49
CA ALA A 15 -4.53 25.92 18.56
C ALA A 15 -5.91 25.27 18.75
N ASP A 16 -6.53 24.77 17.67
CA ASP A 16 -7.82 24.08 17.72
C ASP A 16 -7.75 22.73 18.46
N HIS A 17 -6.56 22.15 18.63
CA HIS A 17 -6.34 20.86 19.30
C HIS A 17 -5.91 21.02 20.77
N ARG A 18 -6.03 22.22 21.34
CA ARG A 18 -5.64 22.51 22.74
C ARG A 18 -6.35 21.57 23.72
N GLY A 19 -5.58 20.94 24.61
CA GLY A 19 -6.10 19.99 25.60
C GLY A 19 -6.04 18.53 25.17
N THR A 20 -5.68 18.25 23.91
CA THR A 20 -5.39 16.89 23.44
C THR A 20 -4.07 16.41 24.03
N SER A 21 -4.05 15.19 24.60
CA SER A 21 -2.79 14.59 25.06
C SER A 21 -1.88 14.28 23.87
N ARG A 22 -0.58 14.15 24.12
CA ARG A 22 0.38 13.81 23.08
C ARG A 22 0.05 12.46 22.44
N GLU A 23 -0.34 11.48 23.25
CA GLU A 23 -0.69 10.13 22.82
C GLU A 23 -1.93 10.15 21.91
N GLN A 24 -2.95 10.93 22.30
CA GLN A 24 -4.15 11.07 21.49
C GLN A 24 -3.84 11.77 20.17
N ALA A 25 -3.03 12.84 20.19
CA ALA A 25 -2.62 13.54 18.98
C ALA A 25 -1.84 12.62 18.02
N MET A 26 -0.95 11.78 18.53
CA MET A 26 -0.24 10.77 17.74
C MET A 26 -1.19 9.73 17.14
N LEU A 27 -2.17 9.26 17.90
CA LEU A 27 -3.15 8.30 17.43
C LEU A 27 -4.03 8.89 16.33
N GLU A 28 -4.55 10.10 16.50
CA GLU A 28 -5.34 10.79 15.48
C GLU A 28 -4.53 11.03 14.20
N TYR A 29 -3.25 11.38 14.34
CA TYR A 29 -2.36 11.50 13.18
C TYR A 29 -2.26 10.18 12.42
N LEU A 30 -2.04 9.05 13.11
CA LEU A 30 -1.96 7.74 12.45
C LEU A 30 -3.31 7.31 11.86
N LYS A 31 -4.44 7.66 12.49
CA LYS A 31 -5.78 7.39 11.96
C LYS A 31 -6.06 8.09 10.63
N LEU A 32 -5.48 9.27 10.42
CA LEU A 32 -5.55 9.99 9.15
C LEU A 32 -4.52 9.44 8.15
N ALA A 33 -3.30 9.20 8.62
CA ALA A 33 -2.20 8.75 7.75
C ALA A 33 -2.47 7.34 7.17
N GLN A 34 -3.16 6.47 7.91
CA GLN A 34 -3.48 5.13 7.44
C GLN A 34 -4.40 5.09 6.22
N ASP A 35 -5.14 6.17 5.95
CA ASP A 35 -6.05 6.27 4.79
C ASP A 35 -5.31 6.72 3.51
N LEU A 36 -4.03 7.11 3.60
CA LEU A 36 -3.22 7.46 2.43
C LEU A 36 -2.94 6.21 1.59
N GLU A 37 -3.05 6.33 0.26
CA GLU A 37 -3.02 5.19 -0.67
C GLU A 37 -1.69 4.41 -0.66
N MET A 38 -0.61 5.06 -0.25
CA MET A 38 0.73 4.45 -0.15
C MET A 38 1.09 4.01 1.27
N TYR A 39 0.22 4.25 2.25
CA TYR A 39 0.50 3.95 3.64
C TYR A 39 0.59 2.44 3.86
N GLY A 40 1.68 1.99 4.49
CA GLY A 40 1.87 0.58 4.85
C GLY A 40 2.13 -0.35 3.67
N VAL A 41 2.34 0.17 2.44
CA VAL A 41 2.58 -0.63 1.24
C VAL A 41 4.08 -0.76 0.96
N ASN A 42 4.58 -2.00 0.88
CA ASN A 42 5.93 -2.30 0.40
C ASN A 42 5.90 -2.63 -1.09
N TYR A 43 6.61 -1.85 -1.90
CA TYR A 43 6.61 -2.00 -3.36
C TYR A 43 7.84 -2.76 -3.85
N PHE A 44 7.60 -3.74 -4.73
CA PHE A 44 8.62 -4.53 -5.41
C PHE A 44 8.43 -4.48 -6.92
N GLU A 45 9.52 -4.44 -7.67
CA GLU A 45 9.45 -4.51 -9.13
C GLU A 45 9.21 -5.95 -9.57
N ILE A 46 8.25 -6.13 -10.48
CA ILE A 46 7.91 -7.44 -11.03
C ILE A 46 7.57 -7.32 -12.53
N ARG A 47 7.58 -8.45 -13.22
CA ARG A 47 7.07 -8.60 -14.59
C ARG A 47 5.99 -9.66 -14.70
N ASN A 48 4.99 -9.38 -15.52
CA ASN A 48 4.01 -10.41 -15.91
C ASN A 48 4.57 -11.35 -16.99
N LYS A 49 3.77 -12.35 -17.42
CA LYS A 49 4.16 -13.29 -18.49
C LYS A 49 4.47 -12.60 -19.83
N LYS A 50 3.88 -11.44 -20.10
CA LYS A 50 4.10 -10.65 -21.32
C LYS A 50 5.35 -9.78 -21.26
N GLY A 51 6.07 -9.76 -20.13
CA GLY A 51 7.26 -8.95 -19.91
C GLY A 51 6.96 -7.49 -19.54
N THR A 52 5.71 -7.14 -19.20
CA THR A 52 5.36 -5.80 -18.74
C THR A 52 5.90 -5.55 -17.35
N ASP A 53 6.63 -4.45 -17.16
CA ASP A 53 7.09 -3.99 -15.84
C ASP A 53 5.93 -3.43 -15.02
N LEU A 54 5.81 -3.91 -13.78
CA LEU A 54 4.73 -3.61 -12.84
C LEU A 54 5.34 -3.45 -11.43
N TYR A 55 4.53 -2.99 -10.48
CA TYR A 55 4.84 -3.13 -9.06
C TYR A 55 3.91 -4.12 -8.38
N LEU A 56 4.49 -4.92 -7.48
CA LEU A 56 3.79 -5.67 -6.46
C LEU A 56 3.83 -4.86 -5.16
N GLY A 57 2.67 -4.42 -4.67
CA GLY A 57 2.52 -3.89 -3.33
C GLY A 57 2.13 -4.99 -2.36
N VAL A 58 2.77 -5.00 -1.20
CA VAL A 58 2.47 -5.91 -0.09
C VAL A 58 2.10 -5.08 1.13
N ASP A 59 0.91 -5.29 1.66
CA ASP A 59 0.40 -4.57 2.84
C ASP A 59 -0.32 -5.52 3.81
N ALA A 60 -0.91 -4.96 4.88
CA ALA A 60 -1.62 -5.73 5.89
C ALA A 60 -2.92 -6.38 5.39
N LEU A 61 -3.46 -5.94 4.25
CA LEU A 61 -4.75 -6.40 3.70
C LEU A 61 -4.56 -7.46 2.60
N GLY A 62 -3.47 -7.38 1.82
CA GLY A 62 -3.20 -8.33 0.76
C GLY A 62 -1.99 -8.02 -0.12
N LEU A 63 -2.09 -8.51 -1.35
CA LEU A 63 -1.17 -8.20 -2.44
C LEU A 63 -1.88 -7.35 -3.49
N ASN A 64 -1.21 -6.31 -3.98
CA ASN A 64 -1.75 -5.38 -4.96
C ASN A 64 -0.81 -5.25 -6.16
N ILE A 65 -1.36 -5.16 -7.37
CA ILE A 65 -0.59 -4.97 -8.61
C ILE A 65 -0.82 -3.57 -9.15
N TYR A 66 0.26 -2.86 -9.41
CA TYR A 66 0.25 -1.48 -9.90
C TYR A 66 0.97 -1.36 -11.23
N GLU A 67 0.57 -0.37 -12.02
CA GLU A 67 1.31 0.03 -13.20
C GLU A 67 2.59 0.75 -12.81
N LYS A 68 3.61 0.72 -13.68
CA LYS A 68 4.89 1.38 -13.38
C LYS A 68 4.76 2.90 -13.19
N SER A 69 3.78 3.51 -13.84
CA SER A 69 3.49 4.95 -13.82
C SER A 69 2.60 5.40 -12.66
N ASP A 70 1.96 4.50 -11.92
CA ASP A 70 0.97 4.85 -10.88
C ASP A 70 1.06 3.87 -9.70
N LYS A 71 1.59 4.34 -8.56
CA LYS A 71 1.66 3.60 -7.29
C LYS A 71 0.49 3.87 -6.34
N LEU A 72 -0.40 4.82 -6.68
CA LEU A 72 -1.54 5.20 -5.86
C LEU A 72 -2.71 4.24 -6.09
N SER A 73 -2.97 3.90 -7.36
CA SER A 73 -4.16 3.12 -7.72
C SER A 73 -3.80 1.68 -8.10
N PRO A 74 -4.12 0.67 -7.27
CA PRO A 74 -3.93 -0.72 -7.64
C PRO A 74 -4.91 -1.12 -8.76
N LYS A 75 -4.43 -1.87 -9.76
CA LYS A 75 -5.24 -2.41 -10.86
C LYS A 75 -5.85 -3.77 -10.54
N VAL A 76 -5.15 -4.56 -9.73
CA VAL A 76 -5.57 -5.91 -9.31
C VAL A 76 -5.19 -6.09 -7.86
N GLY A 77 -6.11 -6.61 -7.03
CA GLY A 77 -5.87 -6.94 -5.64
C GLY A 77 -6.13 -8.43 -5.36
N PHE A 78 -5.35 -8.99 -4.43
CA PHE A 78 -5.51 -10.34 -3.90
C PHE A 78 -5.55 -10.25 -2.37
N PRO A 79 -6.75 -10.25 -1.76
CA PRO A 79 -6.89 -10.25 -0.31
C PRO A 79 -6.22 -11.47 0.32
N TRP A 80 -5.66 -11.33 1.52
CA TRP A 80 -5.05 -12.47 2.21
C TRP A 80 -6.03 -13.65 2.40
N SER A 81 -7.32 -13.35 2.61
CA SER A 81 -8.38 -14.35 2.74
C SER A 81 -8.65 -15.17 1.48
N GLU A 82 -8.13 -14.77 0.32
CA GLU A 82 -8.30 -15.49 -0.95
C GLU A 82 -7.05 -16.29 -1.34
N ILE A 83 -5.94 -16.11 -0.63
CA ILE A 83 -4.65 -16.73 -0.94
C ILE A 83 -4.43 -17.96 -0.06
N ARG A 84 -4.26 -19.12 -0.69
CA ARG A 84 -3.96 -20.38 0.02
C ARG A 84 -2.48 -20.55 0.30
N ASN A 85 -1.65 -20.22 -0.67
CA ASN A 85 -0.21 -20.44 -0.60
C ASN A 85 0.54 -19.50 -1.54
N ILE A 86 1.70 -19.06 -1.09
CA ILE A 86 2.67 -18.30 -1.87
C ILE A 86 3.94 -19.12 -1.97
N SER A 87 4.53 -19.15 -3.16
CA SER A 87 5.80 -19.84 -3.38
C SER A 87 6.64 -19.09 -4.40
N PHE A 88 7.95 -19.17 -4.24
CA PHE A 88 8.92 -18.58 -5.15
C PHE A 88 9.91 -19.65 -5.59
N ASN A 89 10.21 -19.71 -6.88
CA ASN A 89 11.26 -20.58 -7.43
C ASN A 89 12.06 -19.84 -8.50
N ASP A 90 13.36 -19.69 -8.25
CA ASP A 90 14.32 -18.93 -9.06
C ASP A 90 13.94 -17.46 -9.26
N LYS A 91 13.13 -17.14 -10.27
CA LYS A 91 12.55 -15.80 -10.49
C LYS A 91 11.04 -15.79 -10.47
N LYS A 92 10.40 -16.96 -10.40
CA LYS A 92 8.95 -17.10 -10.57
C LYS A 92 8.25 -17.09 -9.22
N PHE A 93 7.50 -16.03 -8.98
CA PHE A 93 6.60 -15.89 -7.83
C PHE A 93 5.21 -16.38 -8.20
N VAL A 94 4.62 -17.23 -7.36
CA VAL A 94 3.34 -17.92 -7.63
C VAL A 94 2.38 -17.71 -6.46
N ILE A 95 1.18 -17.25 -6.78
CA ILE A 95 0.07 -17.05 -5.84
C ILE A 95 -1.00 -18.09 -6.17
N LYS A 96 -1.28 -18.99 -5.22
CA LYS A 96 -2.33 -20.01 -5.36
C LYS A 96 -3.57 -19.57 -4.58
N PRO A 97 -4.75 -19.49 -5.22
CA PRO A 97 -5.99 -19.12 -4.54
C PRO A 97 -6.51 -20.25 -3.63
N ILE A 98 -7.38 -19.90 -2.69
CA ILE A 98 -8.13 -20.86 -1.87
C ILE A 98 -9.11 -21.65 -2.73
N ASP A 99 -9.83 -20.97 -3.63
CA ASP A 99 -10.67 -21.65 -4.61
C ASP A 99 -9.81 -22.45 -5.59
N LYS A 100 -9.91 -23.78 -5.51
CA LYS A 100 -9.16 -24.70 -6.37
C LYS A 100 -9.56 -24.59 -7.85
N LYS A 101 -10.70 -23.98 -8.17
CA LYS A 101 -11.14 -23.72 -9.55
C LYS A 101 -10.58 -22.41 -10.12
N ALA A 102 -10.13 -21.49 -9.26
CA ALA A 102 -9.56 -20.24 -9.71
C ALA A 102 -8.14 -20.45 -10.28
N ASN A 103 -7.79 -19.59 -11.24
CA ASN A 103 -6.50 -19.67 -11.92
C ASN A 103 -5.36 -19.26 -10.97
N VAL A 104 -4.21 -19.91 -11.12
CA VAL A 104 -2.98 -19.56 -10.40
C VAL A 104 -2.33 -18.34 -11.05
N SER A 105 -2.11 -17.29 -10.27
CA SER A 105 -1.38 -16.10 -10.72
C SER A 105 0.13 -16.30 -10.52
N TYR A 106 0.93 -15.79 -11.46
CA TYR A 106 2.39 -15.78 -11.30
C TYR A 106 3.04 -14.56 -11.96
N PHE A 107 4.14 -14.13 -11.36
CA PHE A 107 4.94 -12.98 -11.75
C PHE A 107 6.43 -13.33 -11.69
N HIS A 108 7.27 -12.49 -12.28
CA HIS A 108 8.72 -12.64 -12.23
C HIS A 108 9.36 -11.46 -11.52
N PHE A 109 10.29 -11.73 -10.62
CA PHE A 109 11.20 -10.73 -10.06
C PHE A 109 12.44 -10.57 -10.95
#